data_AF-A0A660Y8V8-F1
#
_entry.id   AF-A0A660Y8V8-F1
#
_cell.length_a   1.000
_cell.length_b   1.000
_cell.length_c   1.000
_cell.angle_alpha   90.00
_cell.angle_beta   90.00
_cell.angle_gamma   90.00
#
_symmetry.space_group_name_H-M   'P 1'
#
loop_
_entity.id
_entity.type
_entity.pdbx_description
1 polymer ?
#
loop_
_entity_poly.entity_id
_entity_poly.type
_entity_poly.pdbx_seq_one_letter_code
_entity_poly.pdbx_strand_id
1 'polypeptide(L)'
;KISLGKRKSGAAVALPVWAHFMKAAHDSLHLPVADFVIPATVVQLDICAETHKIATEYCPRVLHELFKPGTEPTEICPKHRLTQEVRPPLQDEKNLKRGTLEF
;
A
#
# COMPACT_ATOMS: atom_id res chain seq x y z
N LYS A 1 33.20 7.68 18.93
CA LYS A 1 31.83 8.17 18.62
C LYS A 1 31.18 8.61 19.92
N ILE A 2 30.67 9.83 20.00
CA ILE A 2 29.96 10.35 21.18
C ILE A 2 28.46 10.14 20.97
N SER A 3 27.76 9.64 21.99
CA SER A 3 26.31 9.41 21.95
C SER A 3 25.53 10.69 22.23
N LEU A 4 24.42 10.90 21.54
CA LEU A 4 23.49 12.01 21.80
C LEU A 4 22.60 11.76 23.02
N GLY A 5 22.57 10.53 23.57
CA GLY A 5 21.74 10.13 24.70
C GLY A 5 20.58 9.20 24.33
N LYS A 6 19.97 8.58 25.35
CA LYS A 6 18.88 7.61 25.15
C LYS A 6 17.67 8.27 24.47
N ARG A 7 17.14 7.62 23.42
CA ARG A 7 16.02 8.12 22.58
C ARG A 7 16.31 9.43 21.85
N LYS A 8 17.57 9.84 21.71
CA LYS A 8 17.96 10.99 20.89
C LYS A 8 18.32 10.49 19.49
N SER A 9 17.41 10.69 18.55
CA SER A 9 17.58 10.37 17.13
C SER A 9 17.46 11.63 16.28
N GLY A 10 17.82 11.55 15.00
CA GLY A 10 17.62 12.67 14.06
C GLY A 10 16.15 13.11 14.00
N ALA A 11 15.22 12.16 13.96
CA ALA A 11 13.78 12.46 13.97
C ALA A 11 13.31 13.14 15.28
N ALA A 12 13.89 12.77 16.43
CA ALA A 12 13.48 13.32 17.73
C ALA A 12 14.14 14.68 18.06
N VAL A 13 15.32 14.96 17.50
CA VAL A 13 16.13 16.13 17.88
C VAL A 13 16.30 17.11 16.72
N ALA A 14 16.76 16.64 15.56
CA ALA A 14 17.09 17.50 14.43
C ALA A 14 15.84 17.91 13.62
N LEU A 15 14.92 16.98 13.40
CA LEU A 15 13.73 17.23 12.58
C LEU A 15 12.86 18.39 13.10
N PRO A 16 12.60 18.56 14.41
CA PRO A 16 11.87 19.74 14.90
C PRO A 16 12.58 21.06 14.62
N VAL A 17 13.93 21.09 14.71
CA VAL A 17 14.72 22.29 14.40
C VAL A 17 14.61 22.64 12.92
N TRP A 18 14.78 21.65 12.04
CA TRP A 18 14.62 21.83 10.59
C TRP A 18 13.20 22.28 10.22
N ALA A 19 12.17 21.66 10.82
CA ALA A 19 10.78 22.00 10.55
C ALA A 19 10.44 23.45 10.93
N HIS A 20 10.91 23.94 12.08
CA HIS A 20 10.73 25.34 12.45
C HIS A 20 11.46 26.29 11.49
N PHE A 21 12.70 25.96 11.14
CA PHE A 21 13.48 26.75 10.20
C PHE A 21 12.80 26.85 8.83
N MET A 22 12.40 25.71 8.24
CA MET A 22 11.80 25.70 6.90
C MET A 22 10.45 26.39 6.84
N LYS A 23 9.64 26.32 7.90
CA LYS A 23 8.40 27.12 8.01
C LYS A 23 8.71 28.61 7.96
N ALA A 24 9.59 29.09 8.85
CA ALA A 24 9.99 30.49 8.88
C ALA A 24 10.64 30.94 7.56
N ALA A 25 11.40 30.08 6.90
CA ALA A 25 12.00 30.37 5.61
C ALA A 25 10.95 30.53 4.50
N HIS A 26 9.96 29.63 4.40
CA HIS A 26 8.88 29.76 3.41
C HIS A 26 8.04 31.00 3.66
N ASP A 27 7.71 31.30 4.92
CA ASP A 27 6.94 32.48 5.30
C ASP A 27 7.70 33.79 5.00
N SER A 28 8.98 33.85 5.38
CA SER A 28 9.78 35.08 5.25
C SER A 28 10.22 35.36 3.82
N LEU A 29 10.59 34.32 3.07
CA LEU A 29 11.07 34.43 1.69
C LEU A 29 9.95 34.33 0.66
N HIS A 30 8.71 34.07 1.09
CA HIS A 30 7.54 33.91 0.22
C HIS A 30 7.78 32.86 -0.88
N LEU A 31 8.38 31.73 -0.49
CA LEU A 31 8.72 30.68 -1.45
C LEU A 31 7.43 30.09 -2.03
N PRO A 32 7.29 30.01 -3.36
CA PRO A 32 6.08 29.47 -3.98
C PRO A 32 5.99 27.97 -3.72
N VAL A 33 4.75 27.46 -3.67
CA VAL A 33 4.52 26.03 -3.78
C VAL A 33 4.95 25.60 -5.18
N ALA A 34 5.95 24.72 -5.23
CA ALA A 34 6.43 24.14 -6.46
C ALA A 34 6.02 22.66 -6.51
N ASP A 35 5.35 22.27 -7.58
CA ASP A 35 5.05 20.87 -7.83
C ASP A 35 6.32 20.11 -8.18
N PHE A 36 6.43 18.89 -7.66
CA PHE A 36 7.52 18.00 -8.05
C PHE A 36 7.17 17.34 -9.39
N VAL A 37 7.83 17.78 -10.46
CA VAL A 37 7.65 17.19 -11.79
C VAL A 37 8.36 15.84 -11.85
N ILE A 38 7.58 14.78 -12.04
CA ILE A 38 8.08 13.43 -12.22
C ILE A 38 8.88 13.38 -13.55
N PRO A 39 10.18 13.01 -13.53
CA PRO A 39 10.96 12.92 -14.75
C PRO A 39 10.39 11.87 -15.71
N ALA A 40 10.37 12.15 -17.02
CA ALA A 40 9.88 11.20 -18.03
C ALA A 40 10.65 9.86 -18.06
N THR A 41 11.80 9.81 -17.39
CA THR A 41 12.63 8.62 -17.29
C THR A 41 12.19 7.64 -16.21
N VAL A 42 11.28 7.97 -15.29
CA VAL A 42 10.83 7.00 -14.29
C VAL A 42 9.63 6.21 -14.80
N VAL A 43 9.57 4.93 -14.42
CA VAL A 43 8.46 4.04 -14.77
C VAL A 43 7.51 3.97 -13.58
N GLN A 44 6.21 4.17 -13.81
CA GLN A 44 5.19 3.94 -12.78
C GLN A 44 4.49 2.61 -13.04
N LEU A 45 4.40 1.76 -12.02
CA LEU A 45 3.66 0.50 -12.09
C LEU A 45 2.70 0.35 -10.91
N ASP A 46 1.66 -0.43 -11.17
CA ASP A 46 0.72 -0.90 -10.16
C ASP A 46 1.25 -2.21 -9.59
N ILE A 47 1.50 -2.20 -8.28
CA ILE A 47 2.19 -3.26 -7.55
C ILE A 47 1.27 -3.86 -6.48
N CYS A 48 1.29 -5.18 -6.33
CA CYS A 48 0.56 -5.84 -5.24
C CYS A 48 1.21 -5.51 -3.89
N ALA A 49 0.44 -4.96 -2.95
CA ALA A 49 0.93 -4.55 -1.63
C ALA A 49 1.50 -5.70 -0.77
N GLU A 50 1.30 -6.95 -1.17
CA GLU A 50 1.79 -8.12 -0.44
C GLU A 50 3.01 -8.75 -1.11
N THR A 51 2.94 -8.98 -2.43
CA THR A 51 4.00 -9.71 -3.16
C THR A 51 5.05 -8.78 -3.76
N HIS A 52 4.77 -7.47 -3.84
CA HIS A 52 5.61 -6.47 -4.50
C HIS A 52 5.91 -6.80 -5.98
N LYS A 53 5.01 -7.56 -6.60
CA LYS A 53 5.02 -7.91 -8.03
C LYS A 53 3.94 -7.11 -8.76
N ILE A 54 3.98 -7.11 -10.10
CA ILE A 54 2.99 -6.40 -10.94
C ILE A 54 1.59 -6.86 -10.51
N ALA A 55 0.74 -5.91 -10.12
CA ALA A 55 -0.60 -6.18 -9.64
C ALA A 55 -1.48 -6.80 -10.73
N THR A 56 -2.41 -7.63 -10.30
CA THR A 56 -3.54 -8.10 -11.09
C THR A 56 -4.82 -7.40 -10.60
N GLU A 57 -5.89 -7.47 -11.38
CA GLU A 57 -7.23 -7.00 -10.98
C GLU A 57 -7.78 -7.67 -9.71
N TYR A 58 -7.23 -8.83 -9.32
CA TYR A 58 -7.64 -9.57 -8.12
C TYR A 58 -6.87 -9.15 -6.86
N CYS A 59 -5.87 -8.27 -6.98
CA CYS A 59 -5.09 -7.82 -5.83
C CYS A 59 -5.96 -6.91 -4.94
N PRO A 60 -6.18 -7.25 -3.66
CA PRO A 60 -7.08 -6.47 -2.79
C PRO A 60 -6.52 -5.09 -2.46
N ARG A 61 -5.20 -4.93 -2.48
CA ARG A 61 -4.51 -3.64 -2.33
C ARG A 61 -3.42 -3.50 -3.38
N VAL A 62 -3.51 -2.40 -4.11
CA VAL A 62 -2.56 -1.98 -5.15
C VAL A 62 -1.79 -0.76 -4.65
N LEU A 63 -0.49 -0.75 -4.86
CA LEU A 63 0.41 0.38 -4.63
C LEU A 63 0.83 0.96 -5.99
N HIS A 64 0.82 2.28 -6.13
CA HIS A 64 1.35 2.96 -7.31
C HIS A 64 2.78 3.40 -7.00
N GLU A 65 3.76 2.73 -7.60
CA GLU A 65 5.16 2.88 -7.22
C GLU A 65 6.00 3.32 -8.44
N LEU A 66 7.00 4.17 -8.16
CA LEU A 66 7.91 4.71 -9.17
C LEU A 66 9.24 3.95 -9.14
N PHE A 67 9.71 3.55 -10.32
CA PHE A 67 10.93 2.78 -10.52
C PHE A 67 11.91 3.53 -11.42
N LYS A 68 13.20 3.34 -11.13
CA LYS A 68 14.24 3.62 -12.10
C LYS A 68 14.13 2.59 -13.23
N PRO A 69 14.28 2.95 -14.52
CA PRO A 69 14.24 1.99 -15.62
C PRO A 69 15.18 0.81 -15.41
N GLY A 70 14.67 -0.39 -15.66
CA GLY A 70 15.39 -1.65 -15.50
C GLY A 70 15.46 -2.16 -14.06
N THR A 71 14.78 -1.49 -13.11
CA THR A 71 14.69 -1.95 -11.70
C THR A 71 13.27 -2.33 -11.30
N GLU A 72 12.30 -2.07 -12.18
CA GLU A 72 10.92 -2.47 -12.00
C GLU A 72 10.76 -4.00 -11.97
N PRO A 73 9.81 -4.52 -11.17
CA PRO A 73 9.48 -5.94 -11.19
C PRO A 73 8.91 -6.32 -12.56
N THR A 74 9.32 -7.48 -13.08
CA THR A 74 8.86 -8.02 -14.37
C THR A 74 7.82 -9.12 -14.22
N GLU A 75 7.65 -9.66 -13.01
CA GLU A 75 6.74 -10.76 -12.72
C GLU A 75 5.36 -10.24 -12.28
N ILE A 76 4.30 -10.92 -12.73
CA ILE A 76 2.92 -10.69 -12.31
C ILE A 76 2.65 -11.40 -10.98
N CYS A 77 1.88 -10.77 -10.10
CA CYS A 77 1.45 -11.29 -8.83
C CYS A 77 0.98 -12.76 -8.94
N PRO A 78 1.65 -13.70 -8.26
CA PRO A 78 1.28 -15.11 -8.32
C PRO A 78 0.11 -15.45 -7.38
N LYS A 79 -0.11 -14.64 -6.35
CA LYS A 79 -1.04 -14.93 -5.25
C LYS A 79 -2.49 -14.60 -5.57
N HIS A 80 -2.72 -13.48 -6.24
CA HIS A 80 -4.06 -12.96 -6.48
C HIS A 80 -4.43 -13.20 -7.94
N ARG A 81 -5.07 -14.34 -8.21
CA ARG A 81 -5.50 -14.77 -9.54
C ARG A 81 -6.91 -15.31 -9.47
N LEU A 82 -7.59 -15.31 -10.61
CA LEU A 82 -8.85 -16.04 -10.80
C LEU A 82 -8.56 -17.55 -10.71
N THR A 83 -8.53 -18.10 -9.49
CA THR A 83 -8.52 -19.56 -9.27
C THR A 83 -9.68 -19.90 -8.34
N GLN A 84 -10.56 -20.75 -8.87
CA GLN A 84 -11.93 -21.07 -8.46
C GLN A 84 -12.06 -21.46 -6.98
N GLU A 85 -12.93 -20.77 -6.23
CA GLU A 85 -13.65 -21.47 -5.16
C GLU A 85 -14.59 -22.48 -5.83
N VAL A 86 -14.28 -23.77 -5.74
CA VAL A 86 -15.29 -24.81 -5.94
C VAL A 86 -16.36 -24.59 -4.87
N ARG A 87 -17.46 -23.93 -5.22
CA ARG A 87 -18.65 -23.96 -4.35
C ARG A 87 -19.02 -25.43 -4.15
N PRO A 88 -19.06 -25.97 -2.92
CA PRO A 88 -19.62 -27.29 -2.73
C PRO A 88 -21.07 -27.29 -3.26
N PRO A 89 -21.55 -28.39 -3.85
CA PRO A 89 -22.92 -28.47 -4.33
C PRO A 89 -23.88 -28.12 -3.19
N LEU A 90 -24.87 -27.27 -3.49
CA LEU A 90 -25.97 -26.97 -2.57
C LEU A 90 -26.56 -28.31 -2.14
N GLN A 91 -26.48 -28.63 -0.84
CA GLN A 91 -27.10 -29.84 -0.30
C GLN A 91 -28.60 -29.68 -0.46
N ASP A 92 -29.23 -30.61 -1.20
CA ASP A 92 -30.67 -30.68 -1.38
C ASP A 92 -31.36 -30.62 -0.01
N GLU A 93 -32.20 -29.61 0.22
CA GLU A 93 -33.06 -29.50 1.40
C GLU A 93 -34.21 -30.52 1.36
N LYS A 94 -33.88 -31.81 1.32
CA LYS A 94 -34.83 -32.91 1.54
C LYS A 94 -34.63 -33.48 2.93
N ASN A 95 -34.99 -32.70 3.97
CA ASN A 95 -35.46 -33.27 5.24
C ASN A 95 -36.09 -32.20 6.16
N LEU A 96 -37.13 -31.51 5.71
CA LEU A 96 -38.10 -30.91 6.64
C LEU A 96 -39.07 -31.99 7.07
N LYS A 97 -38.72 -32.73 8.14
CA LYS A 97 -39.62 -33.72 8.73
C LYS A 97 -40.86 -33.03 9.29
N ARG A 98 -42.03 -33.49 8.82
CA ARG A 98 -43.37 -33.17 9.34
C ARG A 98 -43.43 -33.55 10.82
N GLY A 99 -43.49 -32.56 11.69
CA GLY A 99 -43.88 -32.72 13.09
C GLY A 99 -45.39 -32.56 13.20
N THR A 100 -46.09 -33.66 13.48
CA THR A 100 -47.50 -33.70 13.87
C THR A 100 -47.67 -32.99 15.22
N LEU A 101 -48.60 -32.04 15.31
CA LEU A 101 -49.14 -31.56 16.58
C LEU A 101 -50.52 -32.20 16.74
N GLU A 102 -50.62 -33.11 17.71
CA GLU A 102 -51.91 -33.61 18.22
C GLU A 102 -52.59 -32.48 19.01
N PHE A 103 -53.91 -32.34 18.84
CA PHE A 103 -54.77 -31.40 19.57
C PHE A 103 -55.30 -32.04 20.86
#